data_AF-A0A5B8VH56-F1
#
_entry.id   AF-A0A5B8VH56-F1
#
_cell.length_a   1.000
_cell.length_b   1.000
_cell.length_c   1.000
_cell.angle_alpha   90.00
_cell.angle_beta   90.00
_cell.angle_gamma   90.00
#
_symmetry.space_group_name_H-M   'P 1'
#
loop_
_entity.id
_entity.type
_entity.pdbx_description
1 polymer ?
#
loop_
_entity_poly.entity_id
_entity_poly.type
_entity_poly.pdbx_seq_one_letter_code
_entity_poly.pdbx_strand_id
1 'polypeptide(L)'
;MGCLKGDRYVLYVSGDGLFNGDIHSWNVSNVTNMIGMFASAAAFNQDLGSWDVSKVNSMVGMFSGAAIFNQDISGWQTNSLTQMDNMFNRASAFNQNIGGWNVSKVSTMNAAFNQASAFNQNIGGWQVGNVTNMTNMLDGTGLSATNYESTLTGWAAQTVKPGLTLGAAGLKYCSTTGRQLLIGTNSWQILGDRPVCLVPAVPDASGIVYVDSAVAVPGNGSSWGQALKYLSNATESAKTNTSIKEVHIAKGSYYATGDKSLLYADSAFVVTRPGLKILGGYSNGGGQFDRNLYPTILSGDIGLPADTSDNTNNVLVIKDVDDGVDSLIVDGLTITAGKFIFDLNRIDQLYLAGGVNMNHVFANTVLRNCIMTGNYGMIASALYISGPDAAYIDPSQFATPQIDHCIFKNNTAFPIPNFPTAYGSTCLTTMASPRIMNSDFMDNKAISGGVLQNFGVQQFFITAAFYIIVLRYLAPFLISRTRILYS
;
A
#
# COMPACT_ATOMS: atom_id res chain seq x y z
N MET A 1 -22.41 0.03 39.62
CA MET A 1 -22.35 -1.20 40.42
C MET A 1 -23.70 -1.90 40.39
N GLY A 2 -23.72 -3.17 39.95
CA GLY A 2 -24.78 -4.17 40.20
C GLY A 2 -25.93 -4.28 39.20
N CYS A 3 -26.04 -5.44 38.52
CA CYS A 3 -27.26 -6.28 38.57
C CYS A 3 -27.00 -7.71 38.04
N LEU A 4 -26.85 -8.67 38.95
CA LEU A 4 -27.09 -10.11 38.70
C LEU A 4 -28.25 -10.51 39.61
N LYS A 5 -29.46 -10.78 39.08
CA LYS A 5 -30.54 -11.39 39.90
C LYS A 5 -31.75 -11.98 39.14
N GLY A 6 -31.75 -13.29 38.75
CA GLY A 6 -32.93 -14.05 38.21
C GLY A 6 -33.01 -14.56 36.71
N ASP A 7 -32.29 -15.62 36.35
CA ASP A 7 -32.53 -16.54 35.21
C ASP A 7 -32.60 -16.04 33.74
N ARG A 8 -32.43 -14.74 33.41
CA ARG A 8 -32.17 -14.23 32.04
C ARG A 8 -31.39 -12.90 32.08
N TYR A 9 -30.06 -12.92 32.15
CA TYR A 9 -29.25 -11.69 32.29
C TYR A 9 -28.51 -11.29 31.03
N VAL A 10 -28.91 -10.15 30.47
CA VAL A 10 -28.04 -9.30 29.66
C VAL A 10 -27.24 -8.43 30.63
N LEU A 11 -25.91 -8.41 30.47
CA LEU A 11 -25.00 -7.67 31.34
C LEU A 11 -24.46 -6.45 30.58
N TYR A 12 -24.84 -5.25 31.00
CA TYR A 12 -24.33 -3.99 30.44
C TYR A 12 -23.42 -3.31 31.45
N VAL A 13 -22.20 -3.00 31.02
CA VAL A 13 -21.35 -2.03 31.70
C VAL A 13 -21.46 -0.72 30.92
N SER A 14 -21.69 0.40 31.60
CA SER A 14 -21.94 1.70 30.93
C SER A 14 -20.76 2.12 30.05
N GLY A 15 -21.04 2.49 28.80
CA GLY A 15 -20.06 2.93 27.80
C GLY A 15 -19.55 4.36 27.99
N ASP A 16 -19.27 4.79 29.22
CA ASP A 16 -18.74 6.13 29.52
C ASP A 16 -17.26 6.30 29.14
N GLY A 17 -16.64 5.30 28.50
CA GLY A 17 -15.25 5.30 28.08
C GLY A 17 -14.24 5.09 29.21
N LEU A 18 -14.67 5.24 30.46
CA LEU A 18 -13.82 5.31 31.65
C LEU A 18 -13.91 4.08 32.55
N PHE A 19 -14.89 3.20 32.33
CA PHE A 19 -15.04 2.01 33.15
C PHE A 19 -13.79 1.12 33.14
N ASN A 20 -13.20 0.91 34.32
CA ASN A 20 -12.09 -0.01 34.58
C ASN A 20 -12.17 -0.59 36.00
N GLY A 21 -13.39 -0.81 36.52
CA GLY A 21 -13.60 -1.29 37.88
C GLY A 21 -13.33 -2.80 37.99
N ASP A 22 -12.73 -3.22 39.11
CA ASP A 22 -12.45 -4.64 39.36
C ASP A 22 -13.75 -5.47 39.43
N ILE A 23 -13.81 -6.50 38.59
CA ILE A 23 -14.95 -7.41 38.41
C ILE A 23 -14.51 -8.87 38.33
N HIS A 24 -13.28 -9.20 38.72
CA HIS A 24 -12.77 -10.57 38.66
C HIS A 24 -13.63 -11.57 39.46
N SER A 25 -14.32 -11.08 40.51
CA SER A 25 -15.15 -11.87 41.43
C SER A 25 -16.59 -12.11 40.96
N TRP A 26 -16.98 -11.59 39.80
CA TRP A 26 -18.34 -11.76 39.29
C TRP A 26 -18.58 -13.20 38.83
N ASN A 27 -19.69 -13.79 39.31
CA ASN A 27 -20.13 -15.10 38.83
C ASN A 27 -20.98 -14.94 37.57
N VAL A 28 -20.40 -15.29 36.43
CA VAL A 28 -21.04 -15.23 35.10
C VAL A 28 -21.46 -16.60 34.53
N SER A 29 -21.36 -17.68 35.32
CA SER A 29 -21.60 -19.08 34.87
C SER A 29 -23.02 -19.39 34.35
N ASN A 30 -23.98 -18.49 34.58
CA ASN A 30 -25.34 -18.60 34.07
C ASN A 30 -25.68 -17.55 32.99
N VAL A 31 -24.73 -16.68 32.64
CA VAL A 31 -24.90 -15.68 31.59
C VAL A 31 -24.87 -16.38 30.23
N THR A 32 -25.87 -16.09 29.40
CA THR A 32 -25.96 -16.64 28.04
C THR A 32 -25.69 -15.59 26.97
N ASN A 33 -25.74 -14.30 27.31
CA ASN A 33 -25.59 -13.19 26.38
C ASN A 33 -24.68 -12.10 26.99
N MET A 34 -23.57 -11.81 26.32
CA MET A 34 -22.60 -10.77 26.69
C MET A 34 -22.44 -9.70 25.61
N ILE A 35 -23.48 -9.47 24.82
CA ILE A 35 -23.46 -8.49 23.72
C ILE A 35 -23.12 -7.11 24.28
N GLY A 36 -22.08 -6.49 23.72
CA GLY A 36 -21.68 -5.12 24.01
C GLY A 36 -21.24 -4.85 25.45
N MET A 37 -20.94 -5.89 26.24
CA MET A 37 -20.71 -5.74 27.68
C MET A 37 -19.65 -4.69 28.04
N PHE A 38 -18.55 -4.60 27.29
CA PHE A 38 -17.48 -3.61 27.44
C PHE A 38 -17.30 -2.74 26.18
N ALA A 39 -18.35 -2.60 25.38
CA ALA A 39 -18.30 -1.79 24.18
C ALA A 39 -17.96 -0.33 24.53
N SER A 40 -17.00 0.24 23.82
CA SER A 40 -16.44 1.58 23.96
C SER A 40 -15.84 1.88 25.34
N ALA A 41 -15.62 0.87 26.20
CA ALA A 41 -14.91 1.04 27.46
C ALA A 41 -13.40 1.16 27.20
N ALA A 42 -12.99 2.30 26.63
CA ALA A 42 -11.64 2.51 26.12
C ALA A 42 -10.52 2.34 27.16
N ALA A 43 -10.83 2.55 28.44
CA ALA A 43 -9.93 2.36 29.58
C ALA A 43 -10.02 0.97 30.26
N PHE A 44 -10.87 0.06 29.77
CA PHE A 44 -11.08 -1.23 30.41
C PHE A 44 -9.93 -2.20 30.14
N ASN A 45 -9.32 -2.73 31.21
CA ASN A 45 -8.24 -3.73 31.11
C ASN A 45 -8.18 -4.66 32.34
N GLN A 46 -9.33 -5.00 32.92
CA GLN A 46 -9.39 -5.87 34.11
C GLN A 46 -9.31 -7.34 33.74
N ASP A 47 -8.70 -8.15 34.62
CA ASP A 47 -8.57 -9.59 34.45
C ASP A 47 -9.93 -10.29 34.44
N LEU A 48 -10.17 -11.09 33.40
CA LEU A 48 -11.38 -11.88 33.17
C LEU A 48 -11.09 -13.38 32.99
N GLY A 49 -9.84 -13.82 33.20
CA GLY A 49 -9.42 -15.18 32.89
C GLY A 49 -10.16 -16.26 33.69
N SER A 50 -10.68 -15.90 34.86
CA SER A 50 -11.45 -16.79 35.76
C SER A 50 -12.92 -16.97 35.39
N TRP A 51 -13.43 -16.23 34.41
CA TRP A 51 -14.85 -16.26 34.06
C TRP A 51 -15.26 -17.55 33.34
N ASP A 52 -16.31 -18.19 33.86
CA ASP A 52 -16.98 -19.31 33.18
C ASP A 52 -17.96 -18.78 32.13
N VAL A 53 -17.52 -18.78 30.88
CA VAL A 53 -18.32 -18.36 29.71
C VAL A 53 -18.93 -19.54 28.94
N SER A 54 -18.91 -20.75 29.50
CA SER A 54 -19.31 -22.00 28.81
C SER A 54 -20.77 -22.01 28.31
N LYS A 55 -21.64 -21.18 28.89
CA LYS A 55 -23.06 -21.03 28.50
C LYS A 55 -23.34 -19.83 27.60
N VAL A 56 -22.34 -18.97 27.34
CA VAL A 56 -22.50 -17.77 26.53
C VAL A 56 -22.67 -18.17 25.06
N ASN A 57 -23.76 -17.74 24.45
CA ASN A 57 -24.06 -17.97 23.04
C ASN A 57 -23.73 -16.78 22.14
N SER A 58 -23.67 -15.56 22.68
CA SER A 58 -23.40 -14.36 21.89
C SER A 58 -22.46 -13.39 22.64
N MET A 59 -21.38 -13.01 21.97
CA MET A 59 -20.38 -12.03 22.43
C MET A 59 -20.23 -10.87 21.43
N VAL A 60 -21.30 -10.58 20.68
CA VAL A 60 -21.29 -9.53 19.65
C VAL A 60 -20.86 -8.20 20.28
N GLY A 61 -19.82 -7.59 19.73
CA GLY A 61 -19.32 -6.29 20.18
C GLY A 61 -18.80 -6.24 21.62
N MET A 62 -18.54 -7.37 22.28
CA MET A 62 -18.23 -7.41 23.72
C MET A 62 -17.06 -6.48 24.10
N PHE A 63 -15.99 -6.42 23.30
CA PHE A 63 -14.83 -5.56 23.50
C PHE A 63 -14.66 -4.52 22.38
N SER A 64 -15.73 -4.24 21.62
CA SER A 64 -15.67 -3.27 20.52
C SER A 64 -15.28 -1.89 21.04
N GLY A 65 -14.12 -1.35 20.64
CA GLY A 65 -13.60 -0.07 21.09
C GLY A 65 -12.97 -0.07 22.48
N ALA A 66 -12.78 -1.23 23.11
CA ALA A 66 -12.01 -1.39 24.34
C ALA A 66 -10.50 -1.28 24.02
N ALA A 67 -10.06 -0.07 23.70
CA ALA A 67 -8.79 0.20 23.03
C ALA A 67 -7.56 -0.40 23.74
N ILE A 68 -7.55 -0.45 25.06
CA ILE A 68 -6.41 -0.95 25.85
C ILE A 68 -6.58 -2.38 26.38
N PHE A 69 -7.71 -3.04 26.11
CA PHE A 69 -7.97 -4.38 26.65
C PHE A 69 -7.01 -5.40 26.05
N ASN A 70 -6.25 -6.08 26.90
CA ASN A 70 -5.30 -7.12 26.49
C ASN A 70 -5.09 -8.18 27.59
N GLN A 71 -6.12 -8.52 28.36
CA GLN A 71 -6.03 -9.52 29.41
C GLN A 71 -6.20 -10.94 28.86
N ASP A 72 -5.50 -11.90 29.47
CA ASP A 72 -5.51 -13.29 29.02
C ASP A 72 -6.91 -13.93 29.18
N ILE A 73 -7.47 -14.34 28.05
CA ILE A 73 -8.76 -15.03 27.93
C ILE A 73 -8.61 -16.33 27.15
N SER A 74 -7.38 -16.84 27.02
CA SER A 74 -7.07 -18.08 26.30
C SER A 74 -7.78 -19.31 26.91
N GLY A 75 -8.03 -19.28 28.22
CA GLY A 75 -8.68 -20.36 28.98
C GLY A 75 -10.21 -20.41 28.87
N TRP A 76 -10.85 -19.45 28.21
CA TRP A 76 -12.31 -19.42 28.08
C TRP A 76 -12.88 -20.60 27.30
N GLN A 77 -13.94 -21.22 27.84
CA GLN A 77 -14.68 -22.29 27.16
C GLN A 77 -15.76 -21.72 26.23
N THR A 78 -15.50 -21.66 24.92
CA THR A 78 -16.39 -21.00 23.95
C THR A 78 -17.30 -21.97 23.17
N ASN A 79 -17.48 -23.22 23.64
CA ASN A 79 -18.19 -24.29 22.92
C ASN A 79 -19.72 -24.06 22.70
N SER A 80 -20.28 -23.02 23.31
CA SER A 80 -21.68 -22.60 23.11
C SER A 80 -21.83 -21.35 22.24
N LEU A 81 -20.72 -20.69 21.89
CA LEU A 81 -20.71 -19.43 21.16
C LEU A 81 -21.18 -19.62 19.72
N THR A 82 -22.14 -18.81 19.31
CA THR A 82 -22.72 -18.82 17.94
C THR A 82 -22.49 -17.52 17.19
N GLN A 83 -22.23 -16.39 17.88
CA GLN A 83 -22.03 -15.08 17.25
C GLN A 83 -20.84 -14.32 17.86
N MET A 84 -19.97 -13.80 16.98
CA MET A 84 -18.75 -13.06 17.34
C MET A 84 -18.58 -11.75 16.55
N ASP A 85 -19.65 -11.24 15.95
CA ASP A 85 -19.58 -10.00 15.17
C ASP A 85 -19.03 -8.85 16.02
N ASN A 86 -18.09 -8.07 15.49
CA ASN A 86 -17.46 -6.92 16.13
C ASN A 86 -16.78 -7.20 17.50
N MET A 87 -16.54 -8.46 17.87
CA MET A 87 -16.12 -8.83 19.23
C MET A 87 -14.91 -8.01 19.73
N PHE A 88 -13.89 -7.81 18.90
CA PHE A 88 -12.69 -7.01 19.16
C PHE A 88 -12.53 -5.86 18.15
N ASN A 89 -13.62 -5.38 17.56
CA ASN A 89 -13.56 -4.23 16.64
C ASN A 89 -12.87 -3.04 17.32
N ARG A 90 -11.80 -2.50 16.75
CA ARG A 90 -11.02 -1.38 17.33
C ARG A 90 -10.47 -1.61 18.74
N ALA A 91 -10.33 -2.87 19.18
CA ALA A 91 -9.59 -3.22 20.40
C ALA A 91 -8.10 -3.24 20.07
N SER A 92 -7.52 -2.06 19.87
CA SER A 92 -6.20 -1.88 19.24
C SER A 92 -5.05 -2.57 19.96
N ALA A 93 -5.10 -2.71 21.30
CA ALA A 93 -4.07 -3.39 22.09
C ALA A 93 -4.23 -4.92 22.20
N PHE A 94 -5.36 -5.49 21.76
CA PHE A 94 -5.65 -6.91 22.00
C PHE A 94 -4.75 -7.84 21.17
N ASN A 95 -4.02 -8.73 21.82
CA ASN A 95 -3.09 -9.68 21.19
C ASN A 95 -2.93 -11.00 21.96
N GLN A 96 -3.99 -11.49 22.60
CA GLN A 96 -3.93 -12.72 23.40
C GLN A 96 -4.14 -13.98 22.57
N ASN A 97 -3.45 -15.06 22.95
CA ASN A 97 -3.48 -16.33 22.20
C ASN A 97 -4.81 -17.08 22.37
N ILE A 98 -5.76 -16.74 21.52
CA ILE A 98 -7.09 -17.36 21.44
C ILE A 98 -7.18 -18.46 20.37
N GLY A 99 -6.05 -18.96 19.88
CA GLY A 99 -6.02 -20.04 18.87
C GLY A 99 -6.69 -21.34 19.36
N GLY A 100 -6.78 -21.54 20.67
CA GLY A 100 -7.43 -22.69 21.30
C GLY A 100 -8.95 -22.59 21.49
N TRP A 101 -9.58 -21.47 21.15
CA TRP A 101 -11.03 -21.32 21.28
C TRP A 101 -11.80 -22.27 20.36
N ASN A 102 -12.89 -22.83 20.88
CA ASN A 102 -13.80 -23.64 20.08
C ASN A 102 -14.84 -22.73 19.43
N VAL A 103 -14.68 -22.47 18.13
CA VAL A 103 -15.62 -21.66 17.33
C VAL A 103 -16.48 -22.49 16.37
N SER A 104 -16.54 -23.80 16.56
CA SER A 104 -17.22 -24.73 15.63
C SER A 104 -18.72 -24.45 15.46
N LYS A 105 -19.37 -23.77 16.42
CA LYS A 105 -20.79 -23.37 16.35
C LYS A 105 -21.01 -21.93 15.89
N VAL A 106 -19.94 -21.15 15.71
CA VAL A 106 -20.03 -19.74 15.32
C VAL A 106 -20.50 -19.65 13.88
N SER A 107 -21.56 -18.86 13.65
CA SER A 107 -22.13 -18.62 12.33
C SER A 107 -21.71 -17.25 11.76
N THR A 108 -21.40 -16.26 12.60
CA THR A 108 -21.08 -14.89 12.15
C THR A 108 -19.85 -14.31 12.86
N MET A 109 -18.93 -13.73 12.08
CA MET A 109 -17.66 -13.14 12.50
C MET A 109 -17.38 -11.79 11.80
N ASN A 110 -18.43 -11.07 11.40
CA ASN A 110 -18.29 -9.79 10.71
C ASN A 110 -17.47 -8.83 11.57
N ALA A 111 -16.41 -8.24 11.00
CA ALA A 111 -15.55 -7.26 11.67
C ALA A 111 -15.01 -7.70 13.05
N ALA A 112 -14.90 -9.00 13.32
CA ALA A 112 -14.54 -9.52 14.65
C ALA A 112 -13.21 -8.98 15.18
N PHE A 113 -12.23 -8.73 14.31
CA PHE A 113 -10.93 -8.12 14.64
C PHE A 113 -10.64 -6.86 13.83
N ASN A 114 -11.65 -6.26 13.20
CA ASN A 114 -11.43 -5.07 12.37
C ASN A 114 -10.75 -3.97 13.20
N GLN A 115 -9.60 -3.48 12.73
CA GLN A 115 -8.77 -2.47 13.41
C GLN A 115 -8.22 -2.89 14.79
N ALA A 116 -8.15 -4.20 15.10
CA ALA A 116 -7.39 -4.74 16.23
C ALA A 116 -5.89 -4.78 15.86
N SER A 117 -5.25 -3.61 15.80
CA SER A 117 -3.94 -3.43 15.16
C SER A 117 -2.78 -4.18 15.81
N ALA A 118 -2.88 -4.55 17.09
CA ALA A 118 -1.87 -5.41 17.75
C ALA A 118 -2.09 -6.91 17.53
N PHE A 119 -3.25 -7.34 17.01
CA PHE A 119 -3.61 -8.75 16.95
C PHE A 119 -2.74 -9.51 15.94
N ASN A 120 -1.87 -10.37 16.45
CA ASN A 120 -0.93 -11.18 15.66
C ASN A 120 -0.86 -12.62 16.20
N GLN A 121 -2.00 -13.29 16.30
CA GLN A 121 -2.09 -14.66 16.81
C GLN A 121 -2.56 -15.64 15.73
N ASN A 122 -2.08 -16.88 15.81
CA ASN A 122 -2.48 -17.93 14.87
C ASN A 122 -3.87 -18.46 15.22
N ILE A 123 -4.83 -18.27 14.32
CA ILE A 123 -6.21 -18.77 14.43
C ILE A 123 -6.56 -19.82 13.36
N GLY A 124 -5.55 -20.41 12.71
CA GLY A 124 -5.76 -21.45 11.68
C GLY A 124 -6.39 -22.73 12.20
N GLY A 125 -6.31 -22.99 13.52
CA GLY A 125 -6.97 -24.14 14.15
C GLY A 125 -8.49 -23.98 14.31
N TRP A 126 -9.03 -22.77 14.12
CA TRP A 126 -10.45 -22.51 14.26
C TRP A 126 -11.28 -23.27 13.22
N GLN A 127 -12.33 -23.93 13.68
CA GLN A 127 -13.27 -24.66 12.83
C GLN A 127 -14.33 -23.70 12.28
N VAL A 128 -14.13 -23.19 11.07
CA VAL A 128 -14.94 -22.13 10.46
C VAL A 128 -16.00 -22.63 9.47
N GLY A 129 -16.18 -23.95 9.37
CA GLY A 129 -17.14 -24.57 8.43
C GLY A 129 -18.60 -24.11 8.53
N ASN A 130 -19.01 -23.58 9.70
CA ASN A 130 -20.37 -23.07 9.92
C ASN A 130 -20.53 -21.55 9.65
N VAL A 131 -19.43 -20.82 9.46
CA VAL A 131 -19.46 -19.37 9.30
C VAL A 131 -20.09 -18.98 7.96
N THR A 132 -20.95 -17.98 7.98
CA THR A 132 -21.64 -17.42 6.80
C THR A 132 -21.23 -15.98 6.49
N ASN A 133 -20.54 -15.29 7.39
CA ASN A 133 -20.11 -13.90 7.21
C ASN A 133 -18.77 -13.63 7.90
N MET A 134 -17.76 -13.23 7.11
CA MET A 134 -16.43 -12.80 7.55
C MET A 134 -16.03 -11.45 6.97
N THR A 135 -17.01 -10.65 6.52
CA THR A 135 -16.74 -9.35 5.92
C THR A 135 -15.99 -8.47 6.92
N ASN A 136 -14.89 -7.87 6.46
CA ASN A 136 -13.99 -7.01 7.24
C ASN A 136 -13.34 -7.66 8.47
N MET A 137 -13.44 -8.99 8.63
CA MET A 137 -13.03 -9.68 9.86
C MET A 137 -11.60 -9.39 10.30
N LEU A 138 -10.65 -9.36 9.35
CA LEU A 138 -9.21 -9.20 9.62
C LEU A 138 -8.63 -7.86 9.12
N ASP A 139 -9.48 -6.96 8.62
CA ASP A 139 -9.06 -5.64 8.12
C ASP A 139 -8.32 -4.85 9.21
N GLY A 140 -7.11 -4.38 8.90
CA GLY A 140 -6.32 -3.55 9.82
C GLY A 140 -5.81 -4.30 11.06
N THR A 141 -5.76 -5.63 11.03
CA THR A 141 -5.11 -6.42 12.09
C THR A 141 -3.59 -6.41 11.95
N GLY A 142 -2.89 -6.72 13.04
CA GLY A 142 -1.43 -6.83 13.08
C GLY A 142 -0.88 -8.20 12.64
N LEU A 143 -1.68 -9.03 11.96
CA LEU A 143 -1.27 -10.37 11.57
C LEU A 143 -0.01 -10.33 10.70
N SER A 144 1.05 -10.96 11.20
CA SER A 144 2.25 -11.24 10.41
C SER A 144 1.89 -12.14 9.23
N ALA A 145 2.69 -12.08 8.14
CA ALA A 145 2.48 -12.94 6.98
C ALA A 145 2.44 -14.43 7.36
N THR A 146 3.31 -14.85 8.29
CA THR A 146 3.34 -16.23 8.80
C THR A 146 2.03 -16.63 9.50
N ASN A 147 1.49 -15.78 10.38
CA ASN A 147 0.24 -16.09 11.08
C ASN A 147 -0.98 -16.01 10.16
N TYR A 148 -0.99 -15.05 9.23
CA TYR A 148 -2.04 -14.95 8.22
C TYR A 148 -2.05 -16.18 7.30
N GLU A 149 -0.89 -16.63 6.83
CA GLU A 149 -0.76 -17.85 6.02
C GLU A 149 -1.16 -19.11 6.78
N SER A 150 -0.73 -19.23 8.03
CA SER A 150 -1.12 -20.35 8.89
C SER A 150 -2.64 -20.38 9.08
N THR A 151 -3.25 -19.19 9.22
CA THR A 151 -4.70 -19.02 9.30
C THR A 151 -5.40 -19.52 8.03
N LEU A 152 -5.03 -18.99 6.87
CA LEU A 152 -5.64 -19.39 5.59
C LEU A 152 -5.38 -20.87 5.27
N THR A 153 -4.21 -21.40 5.61
CA THR A 153 -3.87 -22.82 5.38
C THR A 153 -4.73 -23.75 6.24
N GLY A 154 -4.90 -23.43 7.53
CA GLY A 154 -5.76 -24.19 8.43
C GLY A 154 -7.23 -24.16 8.01
N TRP A 155 -7.71 -23.01 7.51
CA TRP A 155 -9.07 -22.88 6.99
C TRP A 155 -9.26 -23.58 5.64
N ALA A 156 -8.25 -23.60 4.76
CA ALA A 156 -8.31 -24.33 3.51
C ALA A 156 -8.31 -25.86 3.69
N ALA A 157 -7.81 -26.36 4.81
CA ALA A 157 -7.71 -27.79 5.11
C ALA A 157 -9.03 -28.43 5.59
N GLN A 158 -10.07 -27.62 5.84
CA GLN A 158 -11.38 -28.07 6.32
C GLN A 158 -12.47 -27.83 5.26
N THR A 159 -13.63 -28.44 5.45
CA THR A 159 -14.82 -28.13 4.63
C THR A 159 -15.40 -26.78 5.06
N VAL A 160 -15.29 -25.79 4.20
CA VAL A 160 -15.82 -24.43 4.42
C VAL A 160 -17.04 -24.14 3.56
N LYS A 161 -17.85 -23.16 3.95
CA LYS A 161 -18.93 -22.67 3.08
C LYS A 161 -18.32 -21.99 1.86
N PRO A 162 -18.85 -22.24 0.65
CA PRO A 162 -18.36 -21.55 -0.54
C PRO A 162 -18.85 -20.10 -0.59
N GLY A 163 -18.16 -19.25 -1.35
CA GLY A 163 -18.64 -17.90 -1.66
C GLY A 163 -18.54 -16.88 -0.52
N LEU A 164 -17.73 -17.14 0.50
CA LEU A 164 -17.54 -16.17 1.59
C LEU A 164 -16.65 -15.01 1.18
N THR A 165 -16.97 -13.82 1.68
CA THR A 165 -16.09 -12.65 1.61
C THR A 165 -15.31 -12.54 2.92
N LEU A 166 -13.98 -12.53 2.84
CA LEU A 166 -13.06 -12.27 3.93
C LEU A 166 -12.41 -10.90 3.71
N GLY A 167 -12.63 -9.97 4.63
CA GLY A 167 -11.85 -8.73 4.66
C GLY A 167 -10.50 -8.96 5.34
N ALA A 168 -9.42 -8.62 4.64
CA ALA A 168 -8.03 -8.75 5.05
C ALA A 168 -7.21 -7.51 4.65
N ALA A 169 -7.84 -6.32 4.64
CA ALA A 169 -7.19 -5.06 4.28
C ALA A 169 -5.92 -4.80 5.10
N GLY A 170 -4.81 -4.56 4.41
CA GLY A 170 -3.50 -4.30 5.02
C GLY A 170 -2.68 -5.56 5.31
N LEU A 171 -3.28 -6.75 5.19
CA LEU A 171 -2.58 -8.01 5.40
C LEU A 171 -1.74 -8.43 4.20
N LYS A 172 -0.79 -9.30 4.51
CA LYS A 172 0.37 -9.60 3.70
C LYS A 172 0.52 -11.11 3.63
N TYR A 173 0.65 -11.68 2.43
CA TYR A 173 0.89 -13.12 2.26
C TYR A 173 2.06 -13.39 1.32
N CYS A 174 2.69 -14.54 1.45
CA CYS A 174 3.79 -15.00 0.64
C CYS A 174 3.45 -16.35 -0.03
N SER A 175 3.03 -17.35 0.76
CA SER A 175 2.50 -18.61 0.22
C SER A 175 1.08 -18.46 -0.30
N THR A 176 0.81 -18.97 -1.49
CA THR A 176 -0.52 -18.91 -2.10
C THR A 176 -1.34 -20.17 -1.84
N THR A 177 -0.80 -21.26 -1.30
CA THR A 177 -1.50 -22.56 -1.25
C THR A 177 -2.86 -22.51 -0.55
N GLY A 178 -2.91 -22.10 0.74
CA GLY A 178 -4.16 -21.98 1.48
C GLY A 178 -5.11 -20.95 0.87
N ARG A 179 -4.57 -19.78 0.52
CA ARG A 179 -5.33 -18.70 -0.12
C ARG A 179 -5.97 -19.14 -1.44
N GLN A 180 -5.23 -19.88 -2.29
CA GLN A 180 -5.67 -20.34 -3.61
C GLN A 180 -6.74 -21.41 -3.51
N LEU A 181 -6.66 -22.29 -2.52
CA LEU A 181 -7.71 -23.27 -2.25
C LEU A 181 -9.01 -22.57 -1.82
N LEU A 182 -8.92 -21.52 -0.99
CA LEU A 182 -10.09 -20.76 -0.56
C LEU A 182 -10.74 -20.00 -1.73
N ILE A 183 -9.96 -19.25 -2.52
CA ILE A 183 -10.53 -18.47 -3.63
C ILE A 183 -10.91 -19.33 -4.84
N GLY A 184 -10.12 -20.37 -5.15
CA GLY A 184 -10.29 -21.20 -6.34
C GLY A 184 -11.30 -22.32 -6.12
N THR A 185 -11.07 -23.16 -5.12
CA THR A 185 -11.93 -24.33 -4.86
C THR A 185 -13.21 -23.95 -4.11
N ASN A 186 -13.12 -23.02 -3.15
CA ASN A 186 -14.26 -22.61 -2.33
C ASN A 186 -14.92 -21.30 -2.80
N SER A 187 -14.45 -20.70 -3.90
CA SER A 187 -15.02 -19.47 -4.46
C SER A 187 -15.05 -18.29 -3.47
N TRP A 188 -14.12 -18.23 -2.51
CA TRP A 188 -14.05 -17.10 -1.59
C TRP A 188 -13.56 -15.83 -2.30
N GLN A 189 -13.98 -14.69 -1.76
CA GLN A 189 -13.40 -13.38 -2.07
C GLN A 189 -12.56 -12.91 -0.88
N ILE A 190 -11.25 -12.87 -1.04
CA ILE A 190 -10.34 -12.31 -0.03
C ILE A 190 -9.95 -10.91 -0.50
N LEU A 191 -10.35 -9.88 0.26
CA LEU A 191 -10.25 -8.49 -0.13
C LEU A 191 -9.19 -7.74 0.70
N GLY A 192 -8.35 -6.97 0.02
CA GLY A 192 -7.42 -6.03 0.65
C GLY A 192 -6.10 -6.62 1.17
N ASP A 193 -5.90 -7.93 1.07
CA ASP A 193 -4.60 -8.55 1.30
C ASP A 193 -3.71 -8.44 0.04
N ARG A 194 -2.39 -8.53 0.23
CA ARG A 194 -1.43 -8.39 -0.87
C ARG A 194 -0.24 -9.36 -0.77
N PRO A 195 0.29 -9.83 -1.91
CA PRO A 195 1.49 -10.65 -1.91
C PRO A 195 2.72 -9.80 -1.53
N VAL A 196 3.55 -10.30 -0.61
CA VAL A 196 4.78 -9.64 -0.14
C VAL A 196 5.90 -10.63 0.18
N CYS A 197 5.98 -11.78 -0.49
CA CYS A 197 7.23 -12.55 -0.45
C CYS A 197 8.36 -11.63 -0.94
N LEU A 198 9.11 -10.98 -0.06
CA LEU A 198 10.40 -10.45 -0.40
C LEU A 198 11.32 -11.66 -0.54
N VAL A 199 11.34 -12.26 -1.73
CA VAL A 199 12.43 -13.14 -2.12
C VAL A 199 13.63 -12.21 -2.31
N PRO A 200 14.67 -12.29 -1.45
CA PRO A 200 15.84 -11.44 -1.60
C PRO A 200 16.44 -11.64 -2.98
N ALA A 201 16.62 -10.54 -3.71
CA ALA A 201 17.15 -10.60 -5.05
C ALA A 201 18.63 -11.01 -5.00
N VAL A 202 18.96 -12.07 -5.72
CA VAL A 202 20.32 -12.55 -5.91
C VAL A 202 20.76 -12.13 -7.31
N PRO A 203 21.69 -11.17 -7.45
CA PRO A 203 22.20 -10.81 -8.77
C PRO A 203 23.05 -11.93 -9.37
N ASP A 204 23.14 -11.94 -10.70
CA ASP A 204 24.11 -12.78 -11.42
C ASP A 204 25.56 -12.28 -11.20
N ALA A 205 26.52 -12.94 -11.84
CA ALA A 205 27.94 -12.58 -11.76
C ALA A 205 28.26 -11.16 -12.30
N SER A 206 27.39 -10.58 -13.12
CA SER A 206 27.52 -9.22 -13.66
C SER A 206 26.86 -8.16 -12.77
N GLY A 207 26.11 -8.57 -11.74
CA GLY A 207 25.32 -7.68 -10.91
C GLY A 207 23.89 -7.48 -11.43
N ILE A 208 23.38 -8.33 -12.32
CA ILE A 208 22.05 -8.19 -12.93
C ILE A 208 21.04 -9.03 -12.17
N VAL A 209 19.89 -8.42 -11.85
CA VAL A 209 18.71 -9.12 -11.34
C VAL A 209 17.64 -9.17 -12.42
N TYR A 210 16.99 -10.32 -12.58
CA TYR A 210 15.96 -10.55 -13.59
C TYR A 210 14.57 -10.59 -12.99
N VAL A 211 13.63 -9.88 -13.61
CA VAL A 211 12.23 -9.77 -13.17
C VAL A 211 11.29 -10.09 -14.32
N ASP A 212 10.36 -11.00 -14.11
CA ASP A 212 9.35 -11.42 -15.10
C ASP A 212 8.03 -11.73 -14.38
N SER A 213 7.02 -10.88 -14.57
CA SER A 213 5.69 -11.06 -13.94
C SER A 213 4.93 -12.29 -14.44
N ALA A 214 5.34 -12.87 -15.58
CA ALA A 214 4.70 -14.05 -16.16
C ALA A 214 5.15 -15.37 -15.51
N VAL A 215 6.19 -15.38 -14.66
CA VAL A 215 6.62 -16.62 -13.98
C VAL A 215 5.52 -17.14 -13.05
N ALA A 216 5.25 -18.44 -13.10
CA ALA A 216 4.24 -19.07 -12.26
C ALA A 216 4.69 -19.09 -10.79
N VAL A 217 5.94 -19.49 -10.55
CA VAL A 217 6.58 -19.57 -9.24
C VAL A 217 7.70 -18.53 -9.19
N PRO A 218 7.70 -17.58 -8.23
CA PRO A 218 8.77 -16.60 -8.09
C PRO A 218 10.12 -17.28 -7.80
N GLY A 219 11.15 -16.99 -8.59
CA GLY A 219 12.54 -17.33 -8.28
C GLY A 219 13.25 -16.22 -7.50
N ASN A 220 14.59 -16.28 -7.41
CA ASN A 220 15.41 -15.32 -6.67
C ASN A 220 16.02 -14.19 -7.51
N GLY A 221 15.79 -14.18 -8.82
CA GLY A 221 16.27 -13.16 -9.75
C GLY A 221 17.68 -13.39 -10.30
N SER A 222 18.32 -14.53 -10.04
CA SER A 222 19.71 -14.82 -10.47
C SER A 222 19.88 -15.17 -11.95
N SER A 223 18.78 -15.49 -12.63
CA SER A 223 18.71 -15.71 -14.08
C SER A 223 17.26 -15.52 -14.53
N TRP A 224 17.02 -15.44 -15.84
CA TRP A 224 15.65 -15.45 -16.36
C TRP A 224 14.85 -16.72 -15.98
N GLY A 225 15.51 -17.88 -15.92
CA GLY A 225 14.89 -19.13 -15.45
C GLY A 225 14.61 -19.16 -13.95
N GLN A 226 15.14 -18.19 -13.19
CA GLN A 226 14.90 -17.97 -11.77
C GLN A 226 14.38 -16.55 -11.51
N ALA A 227 13.71 -15.93 -12.49
CA ALA A 227 13.31 -14.53 -12.39
C ALA A 227 12.39 -14.26 -11.18
N LEU A 228 12.55 -13.08 -10.59
CA LEU A 228 11.60 -12.57 -9.61
C LEU A 228 10.27 -12.29 -10.30
N LYS A 229 9.16 -12.64 -9.65
CA LYS A 229 7.82 -12.30 -10.16
C LYS A 229 7.47 -10.82 -9.96
N TYR A 230 7.90 -10.27 -8.82
CA TYR A 230 7.53 -8.92 -8.38
C TYR A 230 8.74 -8.00 -8.48
N LEU A 231 8.59 -6.90 -9.21
CA LEU A 231 9.63 -5.87 -9.33
C LEU A 231 9.97 -5.25 -7.98
N SER A 232 8.99 -5.13 -7.08
CA SER A 232 9.19 -4.60 -5.73
C SER A 232 10.24 -5.38 -4.93
N ASN A 233 10.38 -6.70 -5.16
CA ASN A 233 11.45 -7.48 -4.53
C ASN A 233 12.83 -7.03 -4.96
N ALA A 234 13.00 -6.74 -6.25
CA ALA A 234 14.27 -6.30 -6.81
C ALA A 234 14.62 -4.90 -6.29
N THR A 235 13.66 -3.97 -6.32
CA THR A 235 13.88 -2.60 -5.83
C THR A 235 14.11 -2.55 -4.32
N GLU A 236 13.41 -3.38 -3.53
CA GLU A 236 13.62 -3.47 -2.08
C GLU A 236 14.99 -4.05 -1.75
N SER A 237 15.38 -5.15 -2.42
CA SER A 237 16.69 -5.78 -2.22
C SER A 237 17.84 -4.85 -2.63
N ALA A 238 17.65 -4.08 -3.69
CA ALA A 238 18.64 -3.13 -4.18
C ALA A 238 18.95 -2.01 -3.17
N LYS A 239 18.05 -1.69 -2.23
CA LYS A 239 18.29 -0.68 -1.19
C LYS A 239 19.53 -1.00 -0.34
N THR A 240 19.75 -2.28 -0.03
CA THR A 240 20.83 -2.72 0.87
C THR A 240 21.88 -3.58 0.16
N ASN A 241 21.51 -4.31 -0.91
CA ASN A 241 22.42 -5.14 -1.67
C ASN A 241 23.07 -4.34 -2.82
N THR A 242 24.24 -3.77 -2.55
CA THR A 242 25.03 -2.99 -3.53
C THR A 242 25.63 -3.83 -4.67
N SER A 243 25.61 -5.16 -4.57
CA SER A 243 26.06 -6.05 -5.66
C SER A 243 25.08 -6.09 -6.82
N ILE A 244 23.80 -5.78 -6.58
CA ILE A 244 22.82 -5.53 -7.64
C ILE A 244 23.23 -4.24 -8.31
N LYS A 245 23.49 -4.22 -9.61
CA LYS A 245 23.85 -3.03 -10.41
C LYS A 245 22.73 -2.68 -11.38
N GLU A 246 22.09 -3.71 -11.94
CA GLU A 246 21.02 -3.56 -12.92
C GLU A 246 19.84 -4.46 -12.59
N VAL A 247 18.64 -4.02 -12.93
CA VAL A 247 17.40 -4.79 -12.88
C VAL A 247 16.84 -4.85 -14.29
N HIS A 248 16.81 -6.03 -14.88
CA HIS A 248 16.27 -6.29 -16.21
C HIS A 248 14.85 -6.84 -16.09
N ILE A 249 13.92 -6.21 -16.81
CA ILE A 249 12.49 -6.45 -16.62
C ILE A 249 11.86 -6.92 -17.93
N ALA A 250 11.24 -8.10 -17.88
CA ALA A 250 10.50 -8.64 -19.00
C ALA A 250 9.18 -7.89 -19.22
N LYS A 251 8.65 -7.97 -20.44
CA LYS A 251 7.36 -7.40 -20.81
C LYS A 251 6.25 -7.84 -19.86
N GLY A 252 5.27 -6.97 -19.66
CA GLY A 252 4.12 -7.24 -18.81
C GLY A 252 3.78 -6.08 -17.90
N SER A 253 2.71 -6.27 -17.12
CA SER A 253 2.25 -5.30 -16.14
C SER A 253 2.76 -5.67 -14.74
N TYR A 254 3.26 -4.67 -14.03
CA TYR A 254 3.79 -4.78 -12.69
C TYR A 254 3.05 -3.80 -11.78
N TYR A 255 2.72 -4.27 -10.59
CA TYR A 255 1.96 -3.54 -9.59
C TYR A 255 2.79 -3.44 -8.32
N ALA A 256 2.80 -2.25 -7.72
CA ALA A 256 3.56 -2.00 -6.52
C ALA A 256 2.90 -2.66 -5.30
N THR A 257 3.72 -3.24 -4.44
CA THR A 257 3.27 -4.01 -3.27
C THR A 257 3.42 -3.18 -1.99
N GLY A 258 2.86 -1.96 -1.90
CA GLY A 258 2.91 -1.12 -0.68
C GLY A 258 1.61 -1.14 0.13
N ASP A 259 1.65 -0.50 1.31
CA ASP A 259 0.48 -0.37 2.18
C ASP A 259 -0.26 0.93 1.86
N LYS A 260 -1.58 0.89 1.81
CA LYS A 260 -2.38 2.13 1.81
C LYS A 260 -2.48 2.77 3.19
N SER A 261 -2.04 2.07 4.25
CA SER A 261 -2.19 2.53 5.64
C SER A 261 -0.97 3.25 6.22
N LEU A 262 0.13 3.38 5.48
CA LEU A 262 1.33 4.05 5.96
C LEU A 262 1.58 5.35 5.20
N LEU A 263 1.55 6.43 5.97
CA LEU A 263 1.99 7.77 5.58
C LEU A 263 3.31 7.65 4.77
N TYR A 264 3.40 8.41 3.68
CA TYR A 264 4.62 8.65 2.88
C TYR A 264 5.01 7.64 1.79
N ALA A 265 4.25 6.58 1.50
CA ALA A 265 4.43 5.79 0.27
C ALA A 265 3.20 4.93 -0.01
N ASP A 266 2.14 5.52 -0.55
CA ASP A 266 1.08 4.75 -1.21
C ASP A 266 1.75 3.80 -2.20
N SER A 267 1.31 2.54 -2.23
CA SER A 267 1.84 1.44 -3.06
C SER A 267 2.57 1.86 -4.33
N ALA A 268 3.86 2.17 -4.19
CA ALA A 268 4.72 2.66 -5.26
C ALA A 268 5.93 1.74 -5.41
N PHE A 269 6.51 1.72 -6.60
CA PHE A 269 7.87 1.21 -6.76
C PHE A 269 8.82 2.26 -6.18
N VAL A 270 9.54 1.91 -5.12
CA VAL A 270 10.45 2.85 -4.44
C VAL A 270 11.89 2.54 -4.79
N VAL A 271 12.61 3.54 -5.26
CA VAL A 271 14.02 3.48 -5.63
C VAL A 271 14.78 4.55 -4.85
N THR A 272 15.72 4.14 -4.02
CA THR A 272 16.50 5.06 -3.18
C THR A 272 18.00 4.96 -3.39
N ARG A 273 18.45 4.09 -4.30
CA ARG A 273 19.87 3.82 -4.45
C ARG A 273 20.44 4.47 -5.72
N PRO A 274 21.43 5.35 -5.61
CA PRO A 274 22.15 5.87 -6.77
C PRO A 274 22.92 4.75 -7.50
N GLY A 275 23.28 4.99 -8.76
CA GLY A 275 23.99 4.05 -9.64
C GLY A 275 23.21 2.82 -10.10
N LEU A 276 21.98 2.61 -9.60
CA LEU A 276 21.13 1.52 -10.03
C LEU A 276 20.59 1.78 -11.44
N LYS A 277 20.57 0.75 -12.30
CA LYS A 277 19.88 0.82 -13.59
C LYS A 277 18.64 -0.06 -13.56
N ILE A 278 17.50 0.49 -13.96
CA ILE A 278 16.22 -0.21 -14.05
C ILE A 278 15.81 -0.19 -15.53
N LEU A 279 15.83 -1.36 -16.16
CA LEU A 279 15.78 -1.50 -17.61
C LEU A 279 14.61 -2.41 -18.01
N GLY A 280 13.56 -1.82 -18.58
CA GLY A 280 12.47 -2.56 -19.22
C GLY A 280 12.70 -2.74 -20.72
N GLY A 281 12.06 -3.77 -21.29
CA GLY A 281 12.17 -4.05 -22.73
C GLY A 281 12.64 -5.45 -23.10
N TYR A 282 12.51 -6.43 -22.21
CA TYR A 282 12.94 -7.81 -22.47
C TYR A 282 11.75 -8.74 -22.75
N SER A 283 11.93 -9.79 -23.54
CA SER A 283 10.93 -10.86 -23.67
C SER A 283 10.77 -11.69 -22.39
N ASN A 284 9.59 -12.29 -22.17
CA ASN A 284 9.36 -13.25 -21.08
C ASN A 284 10.32 -14.44 -21.19
N GLY A 285 10.82 -14.93 -20.05
CA GLY A 285 11.86 -15.95 -20.01
C GLY A 285 13.24 -15.47 -20.46
N GLY A 286 13.41 -14.16 -20.67
CA GLY A 286 14.63 -13.56 -21.18
C GLY A 286 14.77 -13.59 -22.68
N GLY A 287 15.83 -12.94 -23.19
CA GLY A 287 16.15 -12.95 -24.62
C GLY A 287 16.50 -11.56 -25.16
N GLN A 288 15.98 -11.26 -26.36
CA GLN A 288 16.26 -10.02 -27.07
C GLN A 288 15.70 -8.81 -26.33
N PHE A 289 16.44 -7.70 -26.42
CA PHE A 289 16.04 -6.42 -25.91
C PHE A 289 15.42 -5.58 -27.03
N ASP A 290 14.14 -5.23 -26.87
CA ASP A 290 13.42 -4.31 -27.75
C ASP A 290 12.26 -3.68 -26.98
N ARG A 291 12.42 -2.40 -26.62
CA ARG A 291 11.42 -1.65 -25.84
C ARG A 291 10.08 -1.49 -26.56
N ASN A 292 10.06 -1.52 -27.89
CA ASN A 292 8.85 -1.34 -28.68
C ASN A 292 8.07 -2.66 -28.79
N LEU A 293 8.79 -3.78 -28.92
CA LEU A 293 8.18 -5.10 -29.01
C LEU A 293 7.83 -5.69 -27.63
N TYR A 294 8.55 -5.28 -26.58
CA TYR A 294 8.47 -5.86 -25.24
C TYR A 294 8.13 -4.81 -24.18
N PRO A 295 6.93 -4.19 -24.22
CA PRO A 295 6.56 -3.13 -23.30
C PRO A 295 6.55 -3.61 -21.84
N THR A 296 7.24 -2.87 -20.98
CA THR A 296 7.26 -3.07 -19.53
C THR A 296 6.43 -1.99 -18.85
N ILE A 297 5.34 -2.36 -18.18
CA ILE A 297 4.34 -1.43 -17.67
C ILE A 297 4.33 -1.46 -16.15
N LEU A 298 4.60 -0.33 -15.52
CA LEU A 298 4.33 -0.08 -14.10
C LEU A 298 2.95 0.58 -13.99
N SER A 299 2.03 -0.10 -13.31
CA SER A 299 0.65 0.35 -13.18
C SER A 299 0.32 0.69 -11.73
N GLY A 300 -0.38 1.81 -11.55
CA GLY A 300 -0.94 2.22 -10.29
C GLY A 300 -2.25 1.54 -9.91
N ASP A 301 -2.89 0.80 -10.81
CA ASP A 301 -4.16 0.07 -10.63
C ASP A 301 -3.96 -1.20 -9.78
N ILE A 302 -3.88 -1.05 -8.45
CA ILE A 302 -3.35 -2.06 -7.52
C ILE A 302 -4.42 -2.92 -6.82
N GLY A 303 -5.71 -2.73 -7.13
CA GLY A 303 -6.81 -3.54 -6.59
C GLY A 303 -7.67 -4.18 -7.68
N LEU A 304 -8.92 -3.73 -7.79
CA LEU A 304 -9.85 -4.17 -8.81
C LEU A 304 -9.43 -3.58 -10.17
N PRO A 305 -9.29 -4.39 -11.23
CA PRO A 305 -8.90 -3.89 -12.53
C PRO A 305 -9.79 -2.72 -12.99
N ALA A 306 -9.14 -1.63 -13.38
CA ALA A 306 -9.74 -0.38 -13.81
C ALA A 306 -10.53 0.40 -12.73
N ASP A 307 -10.39 0.05 -11.45
CA ASP A 307 -10.99 0.81 -10.36
C ASP A 307 -10.07 1.96 -9.93
N THR A 308 -10.31 3.14 -10.51
CA THR A 308 -9.52 4.34 -10.18
C THR A 308 -9.64 4.80 -8.72
N SER A 309 -10.58 4.27 -7.93
CA SER A 309 -10.66 4.58 -6.49
C SER A 309 -9.55 3.90 -5.70
N ASP A 310 -8.96 2.83 -6.24
CA ASP A 310 -7.93 2.07 -5.57
C ASP A 310 -6.51 2.30 -6.11
N ASN A 311 -6.37 3.10 -7.18
CA ASN A 311 -5.08 3.47 -7.73
C ASN A 311 -4.12 4.02 -6.67
N THR A 312 -2.84 3.68 -6.79
CA THR A 312 -1.78 4.32 -6.01
C THR A 312 -1.67 5.80 -6.30
N ASN A 313 -1.28 6.59 -5.30
CA ASN A 313 -1.03 8.01 -5.48
C ASN A 313 0.16 8.26 -6.41
N ASN A 314 1.27 7.54 -6.22
CA ASN A 314 2.49 7.65 -7.02
C ASN A 314 2.87 6.25 -7.54
N VAL A 315 3.14 6.10 -8.83
CA VAL A 315 3.49 4.78 -9.39
C VAL A 315 4.96 4.44 -9.12
N LEU A 316 5.85 5.40 -9.37
CA LEU A 316 7.30 5.27 -9.16
C LEU A 316 7.78 6.43 -8.29
N VAL A 317 8.46 6.11 -7.20
CA VAL A 317 9.09 7.08 -6.30
C VAL A 317 10.59 6.88 -6.34
N ILE A 318 11.32 7.93 -6.72
CA ILE A 318 12.77 8.03 -6.64
C ILE A 318 13.07 9.04 -5.54
N LYS A 319 13.80 8.64 -4.50
CA LYS A 319 14.12 9.56 -3.40
C LYS A 319 15.50 9.38 -2.79
N ASP A 320 16.01 10.46 -2.19
CA ASP A 320 17.25 10.48 -1.41
C ASP A 320 18.46 9.96 -2.21
N VAL A 321 18.64 10.48 -3.42
CA VAL A 321 19.70 10.05 -4.35
C VAL A 321 20.84 11.06 -4.34
N ASP A 322 21.83 10.88 -3.46
CA ASP A 322 22.92 11.84 -3.13
C ASP A 322 23.86 12.25 -4.28
N ASP A 323 24.47 13.45 -4.18
CA ASP A 323 25.39 14.09 -5.13
C ASP A 323 26.84 13.58 -4.98
N GLY A 324 27.12 12.40 -5.53
CA GLY A 324 28.51 11.92 -5.59
C GLY A 324 28.72 10.56 -6.20
N VAL A 325 27.68 10.01 -6.83
CA VAL A 325 27.59 8.59 -7.20
C VAL A 325 27.11 8.45 -8.64
N ASP A 326 27.35 7.28 -9.24
CA ASP A 326 26.92 6.94 -10.59
C ASP A 326 25.44 7.27 -10.82
N SER A 327 25.10 7.67 -12.05
CA SER A 327 23.73 7.99 -12.44
C SER A 327 22.75 6.85 -12.14
N LEU A 328 21.67 7.15 -11.41
CA LEU A 328 20.47 6.31 -11.43
C LEU A 328 19.85 6.38 -12.82
N ILE A 329 19.56 5.23 -13.45
CA ILE A 329 18.97 5.17 -14.79
C ILE A 329 17.67 4.40 -14.74
N VAL A 330 16.59 4.99 -15.25
CA VAL A 330 15.33 4.31 -15.54
C VAL A 330 15.09 4.39 -17.05
N ASP A 331 14.95 3.23 -17.68
CA ASP A 331 14.95 3.11 -19.14
C ASP A 331 13.85 2.17 -19.62
N GLY A 332 13.05 2.62 -20.59
CA GLY A 332 12.11 1.74 -21.31
C GLY A 332 10.88 1.32 -20.54
N LEU A 333 10.45 2.10 -19.53
CA LEU A 333 9.26 1.79 -18.73
C LEU A 333 8.06 2.62 -19.19
N THR A 334 6.89 1.99 -19.19
CA THR A 334 5.59 2.70 -19.23
C THR A 334 5.08 2.87 -17.81
N ILE A 335 4.73 4.09 -17.41
CA ILE A 335 4.22 4.44 -16.08
C ILE A 335 2.79 4.98 -16.23
N THR A 336 1.83 4.29 -15.64
CA THR A 336 0.41 4.58 -15.87
C THR A 336 -0.48 4.35 -14.64
N ALA A 337 -1.71 4.87 -14.70
CA ALA A 337 -2.75 4.71 -13.70
C ALA A 337 -2.39 5.21 -12.30
N GLY A 338 -1.42 6.12 -12.16
CA GLY A 338 -1.22 6.83 -10.91
C GLY A 338 -2.30 7.89 -10.67
N LYS A 339 -2.69 8.12 -9.42
CA LYS A 339 -3.75 9.07 -9.05
C LYS A 339 -3.44 9.83 -7.76
N PHE A 340 -2.68 10.91 -7.87
CA PHE A 340 -2.37 11.75 -6.72
C PHE A 340 -3.52 12.71 -6.37
N ILE A 341 -4.07 12.57 -5.16
CA ILE A 341 -5.10 13.46 -4.60
C ILE A 341 -4.53 14.18 -3.37
N PHE A 342 -4.53 15.52 -3.40
CA PHE A 342 -4.13 16.35 -2.26
C PHE A 342 -5.22 16.36 -1.19
N ASP A 343 -4.83 16.24 0.08
CA ASP A 343 -5.72 16.24 1.24
C ASP A 343 -5.29 17.34 2.21
N LEU A 344 -6.15 18.35 2.39
CA LEU A 344 -5.89 19.53 3.22
C LEU A 344 -5.80 19.21 4.72
N ASN A 345 -6.32 18.07 5.15
CA ASN A 345 -6.23 17.65 6.55
C ASN A 345 -4.90 16.95 6.87
N ARG A 346 -4.04 16.81 5.87
CA ARG A 346 -2.74 16.15 5.99
C ARG A 346 -1.61 17.18 5.93
N ILE A 347 -0.88 17.26 7.03
CA ILE A 347 0.26 18.18 7.22
C ILE A 347 1.56 17.67 6.58
N ASP A 348 1.52 16.53 5.91
CA ASP A 348 2.67 15.67 5.64
C ASP A 348 2.81 15.24 4.16
N GLN A 349 2.08 15.90 3.25
CA GLN A 349 2.03 15.52 1.83
C GLN A 349 3.30 15.92 1.08
N LEU A 350 4.27 15.01 1.00
CA LEU A 350 5.58 15.24 0.37
C LEU A 350 5.67 14.74 -1.09
N TYR A 351 4.71 13.93 -1.57
CA TYR A 351 4.79 13.26 -2.87
C TYR A 351 3.69 13.72 -3.83
N LEU A 352 4.02 14.68 -4.68
CA LEU A 352 3.06 15.51 -5.40
C LEU A 352 2.77 15.06 -6.86
N ALA A 353 3.01 13.79 -7.23
CA ALA A 353 2.83 13.28 -8.59
C ALA A 353 1.96 12.02 -8.72
N GLY A 354 1.10 11.98 -9.73
CA GLY A 354 0.41 10.73 -10.13
C GLY A 354 1.38 9.65 -10.63
N GLY A 355 2.18 9.98 -11.65
CA GLY A 355 3.11 9.05 -12.28
C GLY A 355 4.41 8.86 -11.47
N VAL A 356 5.43 9.62 -11.82
CA VAL A 356 6.77 9.55 -11.24
C VAL A 356 7.00 10.69 -10.28
N ASN A 357 7.48 10.36 -9.09
CA ASN A 357 7.87 11.30 -8.07
C ASN A 357 9.37 11.22 -7.82
N MET A 358 10.08 12.32 -8.03
CA MET A 358 11.50 12.44 -7.74
C MET A 358 11.67 13.45 -6.60
N ASN A 359 11.96 12.97 -5.40
CA ASN A 359 12.10 13.82 -4.22
C ASN A 359 13.52 13.78 -3.65
N HIS A 360 14.14 14.92 -3.34
CA HIS A 360 15.53 14.97 -2.83
C HIS A 360 16.49 14.19 -3.72
N VAL A 361 16.44 14.48 -5.02
CA VAL A 361 17.36 13.87 -5.98
C VAL A 361 18.52 14.83 -6.20
N PHE A 362 19.73 14.45 -5.80
CA PHE A 362 20.93 15.28 -5.86
C PHE A 362 21.83 14.91 -7.06
N ALA A 363 21.83 13.65 -7.49
CA ALA A 363 22.64 13.14 -8.61
C ALA A 363 21.97 13.21 -10.01
N ASN A 364 22.78 12.93 -11.04
CA ASN A 364 22.43 12.75 -12.45
C ASN A 364 21.43 11.59 -12.68
N THR A 365 20.21 11.71 -12.19
CA THR A 365 19.15 10.73 -12.48
C THR A 365 18.69 10.89 -13.92
N VAL A 366 18.64 9.78 -14.66
CA VAL A 366 18.23 9.74 -16.06
C VAL A 366 16.94 8.94 -16.19
N LEU A 367 15.88 9.61 -16.62
CA LEU A 367 14.69 8.95 -17.15
C LEU A 367 14.79 8.99 -18.67
N ARG A 368 14.83 7.83 -19.33
CA ARG A 368 14.89 7.80 -20.79
C ARG A 368 14.02 6.73 -21.42
N ASN A 369 13.57 6.99 -22.65
CA ASN A 369 12.67 6.07 -23.38
C ASN A 369 11.44 5.64 -22.56
N CYS A 370 11.00 6.47 -21.61
CA CYS A 370 9.88 6.15 -20.73
C CYS A 370 8.58 6.74 -21.30
N ILE A 371 7.47 6.05 -21.08
CA ILE A 371 6.14 6.51 -21.48
C ILE A 371 5.32 6.78 -20.21
N MET A 372 5.02 8.03 -19.91
CA MET A 372 4.14 8.42 -18.80
C MET A 372 2.76 8.72 -19.36
N THR A 373 1.79 7.86 -19.07
CA THR A 373 0.48 7.92 -19.72
C THR A 373 -0.68 7.69 -18.79
N GLY A 374 -1.78 8.44 -18.99
CA GLY A 374 -3.03 8.19 -18.25
C GLY A 374 -2.92 8.40 -16.74
N ASN A 375 -1.96 9.20 -16.28
CA ASN A 375 -1.80 9.50 -14.87
C ASN A 375 -2.63 10.74 -14.48
N TYR A 376 -3.07 10.77 -13.23
CA TYR A 376 -3.86 11.83 -12.64
C TYR A 376 -3.12 12.46 -11.46
N GLY A 377 -3.14 13.79 -11.34
CA GLY A 377 -2.57 14.44 -10.16
C GLY A 377 -3.06 15.86 -9.91
N MET A 378 -3.24 16.23 -8.63
CA MET A 378 -3.67 17.57 -8.24
C MET A 378 -2.54 18.64 -8.26
N ILE A 379 -1.28 18.21 -8.38
CA ILE A 379 -0.11 19.08 -8.46
C ILE A 379 0.68 18.76 -9.73
N ALA A 380 1.23 17.55 -9.82
CA ALA A 380 1.80 16.99 -11.04
C ALA A 380 1.05 15.71 -11.44
N SER A 381 0.66 15.57 -12.70
CA SER A 381 0.02 14.34 -13.16
C SER A 381 1.03 13.26 -13.57
N ALA A 382 2.08 13.61 -14.31
CA ALA A 382 3.04 12.65 -14.85
C ALA A 382 4.38 12.61 -14.10
N LEU A 383 4.97 13.78 -13.81
CA LEU A 383 6.32 13.86 -13.24
C LEU A 383 6.44 15.03 -12.25
N TYR A 384 6.89 14.74 -11.04
CA TYR A 384 7.31 15.75 -10.07
C TYR A 384 8.80 15.60 -9.78
N ILE A 385 9.54 16.72 -9.71
CA ILE A 385 10.96 16.74 -9.34
C ILE A 385 11.19 17.81 -8.29
N SER A 386 11.73 17.44 -7.13
CA SER A 386 12.25 18.39 -6.15
C SER A 386 13.77 18.26 -5.95
N GLY A 387 14.43 19.40 -5.80
CA GLY A 387 15.78 19.49 -5.24
C GLY A 387 15.77 19.52 -3.71
N PRO A 388 16.92 19.80 -3.07
CA PRO A 388 17.05 19.78 -1.61
C PRO A 388 16.16 20.81 -0.90
N ASP A 389 15.74 20.48 0.32
CA ASP A 389 14.90 21.31 1.18
C ASP A 389 15.37 22.77 1.26
N ALA A 390 14.41 23.69 1.42
CA ALA A 390 14.53 25.15 1.25
C ALA A 390 15.55 25.88 2.16
N ALA A 391 16.31 25.17 2.99
CA ALA A 391 17.37 25.72 3.84
C ALA A 391 18.66 26.07 3.05
N TYR A 392 18.83 25.58 1.82
CA TYR A 392 20.03 25.79 1.01
C TYR A 392 19.70 26.58 -0.27
N ILE A 393 20.02 27.89 -0.25
CA ILE A 393 19.78 28.83 -1.35
C ILE A 393 20.97 28.83 -2.34
N ASP A 394 21.72 27.73 -2.46
CA ASP A 394 22.82 27.63 -3.44
C ASP A 394 22.34 26.91 -4.71
N PRO A 395 22.12 27.64 -5.83
CA PRO A 395 21.68 27.06 -7.09
C PRO A 395 22.67 26.06 -7.71
N SER A 396 23.94 26.08 -7.28
CA SER A 396 24.95 25.12 -7.74
C SER A 396 24.73 23.70 -7.21
N GLN A 397 23.88 23.55 -6.19
CA GLN A 397 23.49 22.27 -5.60
C GLN A 397 22.16 21.74 -6.13
N PHE A 398 21.56 22.43 -7.11
CA PHE A 398 20.31 21.96 -7.69
C PHE A 398 20.51 20.68 -8.49
N ALA A 399 19.59 19.75 -8.27
CA ALA A 399 19.43 18.54 -9.07
C ALA A 399 19.43 18.86 -10.57
N THR A 400 20.20 18.12 -11.37
CA THR A 400 20.12 18.17 -12.84
C THR A 400 19.65 16.86 -13.49
N PRO A 401 18.44 16.34 -13.16
CA PRO A 401 17.92 15.15 -13.82
C PRO A 401 17.82 15.31 -15.33
N GLN A 402 18.03 14.23 -16.07
CA GLN A 402 17.90 14.19 -17.52
C GLN A 402 16.69 13.37 -17.91
N ILE A 403 15.80 13.98 -18.67
CA ILE A 403 14.59 13.37 -19.21
C ILE A 403 14.77 13.31 -20.72
N ASP A 404 15.01 12.14 -21.30
CA ASP A 404 15.45 12.01 -22.69
C ASP A 404 14.65 10.97 -23.47
N HIS A 405 14.14 11.31 -24.65
CA HIS A 405 13.32 10.39 -25.46
C HIS A 405 12.08 9.85 -24.72
N CYS A 406 11.51 10.64 -23.81
CA CYS A 406 10.32 10.24 -23.06
C CYS A 406 9.04 10.72 -23.75
N ILE A 407 7.94 10.00 -23.53
CA ILE A 407 6.61 10.34 -24.05
C ILE A 407 5.67 10.59 -22.88
N PHE A 408 5.05 11.75 -22.86
CA PHE A 408 4.04 12.15 -21.88
C PHE A 408 2.70 12.29 -22.59
N LYS A 409 1.76 11.37 -22.36
CA LYS A 409 0.48 11.41 -23.07
C LYS A 409 -0.75 11.16 -22.22
N ASN A 410 -1.88 11.80 -22.54
CA ASN A 410 -3.16 11.55 -21.84
C ASN A 410 -3.09 11.73 -20.31
N ASN A 411 -2.15 12.52 -19.78
CA ASN A 411 -2.09 12.78 -18.34
C ASN A 411 -3.01 13.95 -17.99
N THR A 412 -3.67 13.87 -16.85
CA THR A 412 -4.66 14.86 -16.43
C THR A 412 -4.30 15.47 -15.08
N ALA A 413 -4.09 16.78 -15.07
CA ALA A 413 -3.84 17.56 -13.87
C ALA A 413 -5.01 18.49 -13.56
N PHE A 414 -5.45 18.48 -12.30
CA PHE A 414 -6.52 19.34 -11.77
C PHE A 414 -5.96 20.21 -10.64
N PRO A 415 -6.52 21.39 -10.36
CA PRO A 415 -6.04 22.19 -9.26
C PRO A 415 -6.53 21.65 -7.92
N ILE A 416 -5.81 22.02 -6.87
CA ILE A 416 -6.26 21.80 -5.49
C ILE A 416 -7.54 22.63 -5.24
N PRO A 417 -8.62 22.04 -4.68
CA PRO A 417 -9.78 22.79 -4.23
C PRO A 417 -9.35 23.98 -3.36
N ASN A 418 -9.95 25.15 -3.61
CA ASN A 418 -9.62 26.43 -2.97
C ASN A 418 -8.28 27.08 -3.38
N PHE A 419 -7.47 26.43 -4.21
CA PHE A 419 -6.26 27.02 -4.83
C PHE A 419 -6.25 26.86 -6.37
N PRO A 420 -7.31 27.33 -7.07
CA PRO A 420 -7.55 27.02 -8.50
C PRO A 420 -6.50 27.59 -9.47
N THR A 421 -5.75 28.61 -9.06
CA THR A 421 -4.82 29.35 -9.92
C THR A 421 -3.35 28.97 -9.73
N ALA A 422 -3.03 28.05 -8.81
CA ALA A 422 -1.65 27.80 -8.39
C ALA A 422 -1.12 26.41 -8.77
N TYR A 423 -1.98 25.42 -9.00
CA TYR A 423 -1.56 24.01 -9.07
C TYR A 423 -2.19 23.23 -10.23
N GLY A 424 -1.46 22.23 -10.73
CA GLY A 424 -1.92 21.29 -11.76
C GLY A 424 -1.18 21.42 -13.08
N SER A 425 -0.09 20.66 -13.24
CA SER A 425 0.70 20.55 -14.47
C SER A 425 1.02 19.08 -14.82
N THR A 426 1.45 18.82 -16.06
CA THR A 426 1.90 17.47 -16.44
C THR A 426 3.23 17.13 -15.80
N CYS A 427 4.20 18.04 -15.89
CA CYS A 427 5.43 17.98 -15.12
C CYS A 427 5.60 19.23 -14.26
N LEU A 428 5.97 19.04 -13.00
CA LEU A 428 6.25 20.12 -12.05
C LEU A 428 7.63 19.95 -11.44
N THR A 429 8.37 21.05 -11.33
CA THR A 429 9.68 21.06 -10.67
C THR A 429 9.70 22.09 -9.55
N THR A 430 10.34 21.76 -8.43
CA THR A 430 10.64 22.71 -7.34
C THR A 430 12.12 22.63 -7.00
N MET A 431 12.84 23.75 -7.03
CA MET A 431 14.26 23.78 -6.63
C MET A 431 15.18 22.80 -7.42
N ALA A 432 14.85 22.51 -8.69
CA ALA A 432 15.61 21.60 -9.56
C ALA A 432 15.76 22.19 -10.97
N SER A 433 16.81 21.77 -11.70
CA SER A 433 17.13 22.21 -13.07
C SER A 433 17.14 21.02 -14.06
N PRO A 434 16.01 20.33 -14.30
CA PRO A 434 16.02 19.18 -15.18
C PRO A 434 16.22 19.57 -16.65
N ARG A 435 16.90 18.68 -17.39
CA ARG A 435 17.12 18.77 -18.82
C ARG A 435 16.13 17.84 -19.52
N ILE A 436 15.18 18.41 -20.28
CA ILE A 436 14.20 17.63 -21.05
C ILE A 436 14.59 17.68 -22.52
N MET A 437 14.87 16.52 -23.11
CA MET A 437 15.42 16.40 -24.45
C MET A 437 14.66 15.35 -25.25
N ASN A 438 14.50 15.59 -26.55
CA ASN A 438 13.93 14.63 -27.51
C ASN A 438 12.60 13.99 -27.07
N SER A 439 11.82 14.69 -26.25
CA SER A 439 10.63 14.13 -25.60
C SER A 439 9.35 14.68 -26.22
N ASP A 440 8.28 13.90 -26.17
CA ASP A 440 6.99 14.26 -26.77
C ASP A 440 5.91 14.43 -25.70
N PHE A 441 5.11 15.49 -25.81
CA PHE A 441 3.95 15.75 -24.96
C PHE A 441 2.69 15.79 -25.83
N MET A 442 1.72 14.92 -25.57
CA MET A 442 0.54 14.75 -26.42
C MET A 442 -0.73 14.61 -25.57
N ASP A 443 -1.81 15.32 -25.90
CA ASP A 443 -3.13 15.10 -25.30
C ASP A 443 -3.15 15.18 -23.75
N ASN A 444 -2.25 15.95 -23.15
CA ASN A 444 -2.24 16.17 -21.70
C ASN A 444 -3.18 17.32 -21.35
N LYS A 445 -3.95 17.17 -20.27
CA LYS A 445 -4.90 18.16 -19.79
C LYS A 445 -4.42 18.76 -18.48
N ALA A 446 -4.24 20.08 -18.44
CA ALA A 446 -3.86 20.80 -17.22
C ALA A 446 -4.68 22.10 -17.13
N ILE A 447 -5.29 22.36 -15.97
CA ILE A 447 -6.21 23.50 -15.79
C ILE A 447 -5.49 24.83 -15.53
N SER A 448 -4.37 24.82 -14.78
CA SER A 448 -3.71 26.06 -14.36
C SER A 448 -2.19 26.13 -14.62
N GLY A 449 -1.48 25.00 -14.72
CA GLY A 449 -0.01 24.95 -14.78
C GLY A 449 0.62 24.58 -16.13
N GLY A 450 -0.20 24.35 -17.17
CA GLY A 450 0.32 23.91 -18.47
C GLY A 450 1.03 22.54 -18.44
N VAL A 451 1.82 22.26 -19.47
CA VAL A 451 2.54 20.97 -19.60
C VAL A 451 3.77 20.90 -18.68
N LEU A 452 4.51 22.01 -18.55
CA LEU A 452 5.71 22.11 -17.72
C LEU A 452 5.60 23.32 -16.79
N GLN A 453 5.78 23.12 -15.49
CA GLN A 453 5.74 24.17 -14.47
C GLN A 453 6.99 24.10 -13.58
N ASN A 454 7.58 25.25 -13.24
CA ASN A 454 8.75 25.33 -12.34
C ASN A 454 8.49 26.35 -11.21
N PHE A 455 8.73 25.94 -9.97
CA PHE A 455 8.61 26.75 -8.77
C PHE A 455 10.00 27.00 -8.14
N GLY A 456 10.49 28.24 -8.28
CA GLY A 456 11.62 28.78 -7.52
C GLY A 456 11.14 29.72 -6.41
N VAL A 457 11.91 29.87 -5.34
CA VAL A 457 11.55 30.66 -4.15
C VAL A 457 11.53 32.17 -4.45
N GLN A 458 10.47 32.65 -5.11
CA GLN A 458 9.81 33.95 -4.95
C GLN A 458 8.60 34.01 -5.90
N GLN A 459 7.43 34.28 -5.31
CA GLN A 459 6.10 34.34 -5.92
C GLN A 459 6.06 35.15 -7.22
N PHE A 460 5.36 34.68 -8.27
CA PHE A 460 4.40 35.47 -9.07
C PHE A 460 3.54 34.58 -9.97
N PHE A 461 2.23 34.86 -9.97
CA PHE A 461 1.22 34.26 -10.86
C PHE A 461 1.27 34.91 -12.25
N ILE A 462 1.20 34.13 -13.33
CA ILE A 462 0.65 34.59 -14.61
C ILE A 462 -0.24 33.49 -15.20
N THR A 463 -1.50 33.86 -15.41
CA THR A 463 -2.55 33.14 -16.12
C THR A 463 -2.39 33.21 -17.64
N ALA A 464 -2.79 32.11 -18.28
CA ALA A 464 -3.21 31.94 -19.68
C ALA A 464 -2.17 31.46 -20.72
N ALA A 465 -2.57 30.37 -21.37
CA ALA A 465 -2.28 29.87 -22.72
C ALA A 465 -0.93 30.26 -23.37
N PHE A 466 -0.07 29.23 -23.51
CA PHE A 466 1.27 29.21 -24.11
C PHE A 466 2.32 30.04 -23.36
N TYR A 467 3.37 29.37 -22.88
CA TYR A 467 4.78 29.63 -23.21
C TYR A 467 5.69 28.78 -22.30
N ILE A 468 6.74 28.21 -22.86
CA ILE A 468 7.95 27.87 -22.09
C ILE A 468 8.49 29.21 -21.57
N ILE A 469 8.28 29.49 -20.28
CA ILE A 469 8.80 30.70 -19.65
C ILE A 469 10.25 30.43 -19.25
N VAL A 470 11.20 30.98 -20.01
CA VAL A 470 12.59 31.17 -19.54
C VAL A 470 12.70 32.62 -19.04
N LEU A 471 12.54 32.81 -17.73
CA LEU A 471 12.89 34.07 -17.08
C LEU A 471 14.33 33.99 -16.57
N ARG A 472 15.14 35.00 -16.90
CA ARG A 472 16.55 35.08 -16.48
C ARG A 472 16.66 35.22 -14.96
N TYR A 473 17.52 34.37 -14.38
CA TYR A 473 17.86 34.17 -12.95
C TYR A 473 16.65 33.66 -12.13
N LEU A 474 16.47 32.36 -11.83
CA LEU A 474 17.35 31.23 -11.56
C LEU A 474 16.71 29.89 -12.05
N ALA A 475 17.51 28.99 -12.63
CA ALA A 475 17.22 27.58 -12.96
C ALA A 475 16.01 27.25 -13.89
N PRO A 476 16.06 27.56 -15.21
CA PRO A 476 15.02 27.15 -16.18
C PRO A 476 15.12 25.67 -16.60
N PHE A 477 14.01 25.09 -17.09
CA PHE A 477 14.06 23.85 -17.88
C PHE A 477 14.99 24.04 -19.08
N LEU A 478 15.93 23.11 -19.29
CA LEU A 478 16.74 23.06 -20.51
C LEU A 478 16.07 22.14 -21.51
N ILE A 479 15.36 22.73 -22.48
CA ILE A 479 14.54 22.01 -23.47
C ILE A 479 15.26 21.97 -24.82
N SER A 480 15.37 20.78 -25.42
CA SER A 480 15.90 20.63 -26.77
C SER A 480 15.17 19.54 -27.56
N ARG A 481 14.75 19.86 -28.79
CA ARG A 481 14.08 18.91 -29.72
C ARG A 481 12.82 18.23 -29.15
N THR A 482 12.07 18.93 -28.30
CA THR A 482 10.81 18.45 -27.69
C THR A 482 9.60 18.88 -28.51
N ARG A 483 8.63 17.98 -28.75
CA ARG A 483 7.35 18.32 -29.42
C ARG A 483 6.22 18.39 -28.40
N ILE A 484 5.36 19.41 -28.54
CA ILE A 484 4.14 19.57 -27.74
C ILE A 484 2.97 19.62 -28.74
N LEU A 485 2.13 18.58 -28.75
CA LEU A 485 0.96 18.46 -29.61
C LEU A 485 -0.30 18.72 -28.78
N TYR A 486 -1.16 19.63 -29.26
CA TYR A 486 -2.40 20.05 -28.59
C TYR A 486 -3.62 19.41 -29.27
N SER A 487 -4.63 19.08 -28.47
CA SER A 487 -6.00 18.82 -28.90
C SER A 487 -6.90 20.01 -28.55
#